data_AF-A0A0V0UN24-F1
#
_entry.id   AF-A0A0V0UN24-F1
#
_cell.length_a   1.000
_cell.length_b   1.000
_cell.length_c   1.000
_cell.angle_alpha   90.00
_cell.angle_beta   90.00
_cell.angle_gamma   90.00
#
_symmetry.space_group_name_H-M   'P 1'
#
loop_
_entity.id
_entity.type
_entity.pdbx_description
1 polymer ?
#
loop_
_entity_poly.entity_id
_entity_poly.type
_entity_poly.pdbx_seq_one_letter_code
_entity_poly.pdbx_strand_id
1 'polypeptide(L)'
;LKINMTDNCNETFNINDLIQFYDDVEQLAGAHGISNCTYPLGYVKRQAIYSCITCWEKSGSFCGICTACYLTCHNTHDALQLYTKRNFRCDCGNSTNKDVCCSFVPEKDPVNEKNIYGHNFEGKYCYCNEKSNETMEDDMFTCIFCEDWFHEGHITGSYEDGDNELICKGCAAKRPFLAFYIEKYGVMEKTDEDKKSETKVFLRLH
;
A
#
# COMPACT_ATOMS: atom_id res chain seq x y z
N LEU A 1 3.16 12.02 12.11
CA LEU A 1 3.08 12.79 13.36
C LEU A 1 4.19 12.32 14.31
N LYS A 2 5.39 12.88 14.19
CA LYS A 2 6.46 12.72 15.18
C LYS A 2 6.07 13.43 16.47
N ILE A 3 5.61 12.65 17.44
CA ILE A 3 5.46 13.11 18.81
C ILE A 3 6.87 13.25 19.39
N ASN A 4 7.28 14.49 19.65
CA ASN A 4 8.45 14.78 20.45
C ASN A 4 8.25 14.19 21.85
N MET A 5 9.13 13.26 22.24
CA MET A 5 9.19 12.70 23.58
C MET A 5 9.78 13.74 24.54
N THR A 6 8.92 14.59 25.08
CA THR A 6 9.14 15.23 26.37
C THR A 6 7.85 15.10 27.18
N ASP A 7 7.88 14.12 28.09
CA ASP A 7 7.06 13.97 29.31
C ASP A 7 5.61 14.48 29.26
N ASN A 8 4.70 13.58 28.88
CA ASN A 8 3.41 13.50 29.55
C ASN A 8 2.93 12.05 29.58
N CYS A 9 3.21 11.35 30.68
CA CYS A 9 2.58 10.06 30.93
C CYS A 9 1.10 10.29 31.23
N ASN A 10 0.23 9.64 30.44
CA ASN A 10 -1.24 9.64 30.44
C ASN A 10 -1.92 10.54 29.39
N GLU A 11 -1.69 10.27 28.10
CA GLU A 11 -2.79 10.40 27.14
C GLU A 11 -3.80 9.28 27.44
N THR A 12 -4.77 9.56 28.30
CA THR A 12 -5.97 8.72 28.40
C THR A 12 -6.76 8.88 27.12
N PHE A 13 -6.64 7.91 26.20
CA PHE A 13 -7.57 7.79 25.08
C PHE A 13 -8.99 7.70 25.64
N ASN A 14 -9.87 8.62 25.25
CA ASN A 14 -11.26 8.55 25.65
C ASN A 14 -11.95 7.42 24.87
N ILE A 15 -13.01 6.84 25.42
CA ILE A 15 -13.80 5.79 24.77
C ILE A 15 -14.30 6.23 23.39
N ASN A 16 -14.56 7.52 23.19
CA ASN A 16 -14.97 8.08 21.90
C ASN A 16 -13.85 8.01 20.85
N ASP A 17 -12.59 8.29 21.23
CA ASP A 17 -11.45 8.21 20.31
C ASP A 17 -11.21 6.76 19.90
N LEU A 18 -11.40 5.84 20.84
CA LEU A 18 -11.33 4.41 20.56
C LEU A 18 -12.45 3.97 19.61
N ILE A 19 -13.70 4.40 19.85
CA ILE A 19 -14.82 4.11 18.95
C ILE A 19 -14.54 4.65 17.54
N GLN A 20 -14.11 5.89 17.43
CA GLN A 20 -13.79 6.50 16.14
C GLN A 20 -12.70 5.72 15.40
N PHE A 21 -11.65 5.30 16.12
CA PHE A 21 -10.61 4.45 15.55
C PHE A 21 -11.17 3.13 15.01
N TYR A 22 -12.05 2.46 15.75
CA TYR A 22 -12.66 1.21 15.27
C TYR A 22 -13.56 1.43 14.05
N ASP A 23 -14.35 2.50 14.03
CA ASP A 23 -15.21 2.85 12.90
C ASP A 23 -14.39 3.13 11.63
N ASP A 24 -13.30 3.89 11.76
CA ASP A 24 -12.38 4.19 10.66
C ASP A 24 -11.72 2.91 10.13
N VAL A 25 -11.31 2.01 11.04
CA VAL A 25 -10.70 0.73 10.66
C VAL A 25 -11.70 -0.22 10.01
N GLU A 26 -12.96 -0.26 10.46
CA GLU A 26 -14.01 -1.03 9.79
C GLU A 26 -14.27 -0.53 8.37
N GLN A 27 -14.34 0.79 8.20
CA GLN A 27 -14.48 1.40 6.88
C GLN A 27 -13.31 1.02 5.96
N LEU A 28 -12.08 1.08 6.47
CA LEU A 28 -10.87 0.71 5.74
C LEU A 28 -10.80 -0.80 5.44
N ALA A 29 -11.29 -1.65 6.33
CA ALA A 29 -11.35 -3.10 6.13
C ALA A 29 -12.27 -3.50 4.97
N GLY A 30 -13.25 -2.65 4.65
CA GLY A 30 -14.17 -2.82 3.53
C GLY A 30 -14.96 -4.13 3.65
N ALA A 31 -15.15 -4.82 2.51
CA ALA A 31 -16.02 -5.99 2.42
C ALA A 31 -15.61 -7.20 3.28
N HIS A 32 -14.38 -7.22 3.81
CA HIS A 32 -13.87 -8.33 4.60
C HIS A 32 -13.93 -8.08 6.12
N GLY A 33 -14.18 -6.84 6.53
CA GLY A 33 -14.33 -6.46 7.93
C GLY A 33 -13.12 -6.80 8.81
N ILE A 34 -13.34 -6.75 10.13
CA ILE A 34 -12.30 -6.87 11.15
C ILE A 34 -12.39 -8.15 11.99
N SER A 35 -13.44 -8.96 11.78
CA SER A 35 -13.81 -10.04 12.70
C SER A 35 -13.13 -11.38 12.41
N ASN A 36 -12.68 -11.62 11.18
CA ASN A 36 -12.12 -12.91 10.78
C ASN A 36 -10.94 -12.76 9.82
N CYS A 37 -9.95 -13.64 9.95
CA CYS A 37 -8.85 -13.73 8.99
C CYS A 37 -9.38 -14.07 7.58
N THR A 38 -8.90 -13.36 6.56
CA THR A 38 -9.31 -13.57 5.16
C THR A 38 -8.63 -14.76 4.49
N TYR A 39 -7.66 -15.41 5.13
CA TYR A 39 -6.90 -16.53 4.56
C TYR A 39 -7.77 -17.67 3.98
N PRO A 40 -8.88 -18.11 4.63
CA PRO A 40 -9.74 -19.17 4.10
C PRO A 40 -10.47 -18.78 2.81
N LEU A 41 -10.62 -17.47 2.55
CA LEU A 41 -11.21 -16.95 1.32
C LEU A 41 -10.25 -17.07 0.11
N GLY A 42 -9.01 -17.49 0.35
CA GLY A 42 -7.99 -17.65 -0.68
C GLY A 42 -7.45 -16.31 -1.18
N TYR A 43 -7.22 -16.21 -2.48
CA TYR A 43 -6.77 -14.99 -3.14
C TYR A 43 -7.97 -14.15 -3.52
N VAL A 44 -8.37 -13.26 -2.61
CA VAL A 44 -9.55 -12.41 -2.80
C VAL A 44 -9.28 -11.30 -3.83
N LYS A 45 -10.32 -10.89 -4.55
CA LYS A 45 -10.20 -9.90 -5.63
C LYS A 45 -9.57 -8.59 -5.16
N ARG A 46 -9.93 -8.10 -3.97
CA ARG A 46 -9.41 -6.86 -3.38
C ARG A 46 -9.60 -6.90 -1.87
N GLN A 47 -8.54 -6.68 -1.09
CA GLN A 47 -8.64 -6.56 0.37
C GLN A 47 -7.64 -5.56 0.92
N ALA A 48 -7.98 -4.94 2.05
CA ALA A 48 -7.06 -4.10 2.80
C ALA A 48 -5.92 -4.95 3.39
N ILE A 49 -4.68 -4.51 3.19
CA ILE A 49 -3.47 -5.20 3.61
C ILE A 49 -2.60 -4.28 4.46
N TYR A 50 -2.01 -4.85 5.49
CA TYR A 50 -0.95 -4.25 6.28
C TYR A 50 0.35 -5.00 6.02
N SER A 51 1.46 -4.30 5.82
CA SER A 51 2.80 -4.87 5.87
C SER A 51 3.28 -4.87 7.31
N CYS A 52 3.45 -6.03 7.93
CA CYS A 52 3.97 -6.11 9.29
C CYS A 52 5.49 -6.01 9.29
N ILE A 53 6.02 -4.82 9.62
CA ILE A 53 7.44 -4.50 9.62
C ILE A 53 8.20 -5.39 10.58
N THR A 54 7.73 -5.47 11.83
CA THR A 54 8.36 -6.30 12.86
C THR A 54 8.54 -7.76 12.40
N CYS A 55 7.57 -8.32 11.68
CA CYS A 55 7.66 -9.70 11.20
C CYS A 55 8.63 -9.84 10.03
N TRP A 56 8.58 -8.96 9.03
CA TRP A 56 9.44 -9.10 7.86
C TRP A 56 10.89 -8.75 8.15
N GLU A 57 11.17 -7.80 9.04
CA GLU A 57 12.55 -7.52 9.48
C GLU A 57 13.16 -8.72 10.20
N LYS A 58 12.36 -9.45 10.99
CA LYS A 58 12.81 -10.64 11.71
C LYS A 58 13.04 -11.84 10.80
N SER A 59 12.15 -12.06 9.83
CA SER A 59 12.21 -13.24 8.94
C SER A 59 13.03 -13.02 7.67
N GLY A 60 13.31 -11.77 7.31
CA GLY A 60 13.91 -11.39 6.03
C GLY A 60 12.96 -11.54 4.83
N SER A 61 11.66 -11.76 5.06
CA SER A 61 10.64 -11.95 4.01
C SER A 61 9.41 -11.13 4.31
N PHE A 62 8.88 -10.41 3.31
CA PHE A 62 7.69 -9.58 3.47
C PHE A 62 6.49 -10.35 4.03
N CYS A 63 5.73 -9.66 4.88
CA CYS A 63 4.61 -10.20 5.63
C CYS A 63 3.39 -9.30 5.42
N GLY A 64 2.45 -9.72 4.56
CA GLY A 64 1.21 -9.00 4.32
C GLY A 64 0.04 -9.63 5.08
N ILE A 65 -0.60 -8.88 5.98
CA ILE A 65 -1.69 -9.38 6.83
C ILE A 65 -2.98 -8.60 6.58
N CYS A 66 -4.13 -9.28 6.69
CA CYS A 66 -5.44 -8.65 6.62
C CYS A 66 -5.76 -7.86 7.90
N THR A 67 -6.73 -6.94 7.83
CA THR A 67 -7.11 -6.07 8.96
C THR A 67 -7.43 -6.83 10.26
N ALA A 68 -8.19 -7.92 10.20
CA ALA A 68 -8.49 -8.73 11.38
C ALA A 68 -7.22 -9.29 12.07
N CYS A 69 -6.24 -9.73 11.29
CA CYS A 69 -4.98 -10.23 11.85
C CYS A 69 -4.10 -9.11 12.37
N TYR A 70 -4.13 -7.93 11.75
CA TYR A 70 -3.48 -6.74 12.30
C TYR A 70 -4.01 -6.43 13.71
N LEU A 71 -5.34 -6.33 13.86
CA LEU A 71 -5.96 -5.97 15.13
C LEU A 71 -5.86 -7.04 16.23
N THR A 72 -5.83 -8.32 15.87
CA THR A 72 -5.86 -9.41 16.85
C THR A 72 -4.51 -10.06 17.10
N CYS A 73 -3.72 -10.29 16.06
CA CYS A 73 -2.48 -11.08 16.15
C CYS A 73 -1.21 -10.22 16.11
N HIS A 74 -1.30 -9.00 15.57
CA HIS A 74 -0.15 -8.14 15.31
C HIS A 74 -0.34 -6.70 15.85
N ASN A 75 -1.23 -6.50 16.84
CA ASN A 75 -1.59 -5.18 17.33
C ASN A 75 -0.49 -4.47 18.13
N THR A 76 0.55 -5.19 18.52
CA THR A 76 1.75 -4.65 19.17
C THR A 76 2.94 -4.53 18.23
N HIS A 77 2.79 -4.90 16.96
CA HIS A 77 3.86 -4.83 15.96
C HIS A 77 3.81 -3.51 15.21
N ASP A 78 4.97 -3.07 14.73
CA ASP A 78 5.03 -2.02 13.74
C ASP A 78 4.50 -2.56 12.40
N ALA A 79 3.56 -1.83 11.79
CA ALA A 79 2.91 -2.22 10.56
C ALA A 79 2.50 -1.01 9.73
N LEU A 80 2.71 -1.11 8.41
CA LEU A 80 2.31 -0.11 7.43
C LEU A 80 0.99 -0.50 6.79
N GLN A 81 0.01 0.38 6.79
CA GLN A 81 -1.22 0.17 6.02
C GLN A 81 -0.94 0.41 4.53
N LEU A 82 -1.19 -0.60 3.68
CA LEU A 82 -0.92 -0.56 2.23
C LEU A 82 -2.19 -0.40 1.39
N TYR A 83 -3.28 0.09 2.00
CA TYR A 83 -4.61 0.12 1.40
C TYR A 83 -5.00 -1.24 0.82
N THR A 84 -5.69 -1.25 -0.31
CA THR A 84 -6.20 -2.48 -0.92
C THR A 84 -5.25 -3.05 -1.97
N LYS A 85 -5.03 -4.37 -1.92
CA LYS A 85 -4.27 -5.14 -2.92
C LYS A 85 -5.15 -6.20 -3.57
N ARG A 86 -4.90 -6.51 -4.84
CA ARG A 86 -5.61 -7.55 -5.59
C ARG A 86 -4.97 -8.92 -5.44
N ASN A 87 -5.82 -9.95 -5.48
CA ASN A 87 -5.40 -11.36 -5.49
C ASN A 87 -4.35 -11.66 -4.42
N PHE A 88 -4.54 -11.10 -3.23
CA PHE A 88 -3.63 -11.27 -2.10
C PHE A 88 -4.26 -12.24 -1.10
N ARG A 89 -3.45 -13.01 -0.38
CA ARG A 89 -3.87 -13.91 0.70
C ARG A 89 -3.07 -13.62 1.97
N CYS A 90 -3.73 -13.56 3.11
CA CYS A 90 -3.12 -13.15 4.39
C CYS A 90 -1.97 -14.08 4.83
N ASP A 91 -0.84 -13.51 5.23
CA ASP A 91 0.36 -14.24 5.66
C ASP A 91 0.39 -14.58 7.16
N CYS A 92 -0.54 -14.06 7.98
CA CYS A 92 -0.49 -14.24 9.43
C CYS A 92 -0.42 -15.73 9.83
N GLY A 93 0.56 -16.14 10.63
CA GLY A 93 0.78 -17.53 11.04
C GLY A 93 1.49 -18.42 10.03
N ASN A 94 1.98 -17.89 8.90
CA ASN A 94 2.75 -18.67 7.93
C ASN A 94 4.27 -18.56 8.16
N SER A 95 5.08 -19.05 7.22
CA SER A 95 6.54 -19.08 7.39
C SER A 95 7.20 -17.70 7.50
N THR A 96 6.52 -16.62 7.13
CA THR A 96 7.04 -15.23 7.19
C THR A 96 6.97 -14.62 8.60
N ASN A 97 6.23 -15.24 9.53
CA ASN A 97 5.98 -14.71 10.87
C ASN A 97 5.78 -15.82 11.91
N LYS A 98 6.65 -16.84 11.90
CA LYS A 98 6.53 -18.09 12.70
C LYS A 98 6.34 -17.92 14.21
N ASP A 99 6.74 -16.78 14.77
CA ASP A 99 6.56 -16.49 16.20
C ASP A 99 5.14 -16.01 16.55
N VAL A 100 4.30 -15.77 15.54
CA VAL A 100 2.91 -15.36 15.70
C VAL A 100 2.00 -16.49 15.25
N CYS A 101 1.10 -16.93 16.13
CA CYS A 101 0.04 -17.85 15.78
C CYS A 101 -1.22 -17.06 15.37
N CYS A 102 -1.82 -17.40 14.23
CA CYS A 102 -3.07 -16.76 13.82
C CYS A 102 -4.23 -17.24 14.71
N SER A 103 -4.89 -16.32 15.40
CA SER A 103 -5.99 -16.61 16.34
C SER A 103 -7.26 -17.14 15.66
N PHE A 104 -7.38 -16.99 14.34
CA PHE A 104 -8.56 -17.38 13.57
C PHE A 104 -8.37 -18.66 12.75
N VAL A 105 -7.15 -18.87 12.24
CA VAL A 105 -6.84 -19.96 11.30
C VAL A 105 -5.49 -20.56 11.70
N PRO A 106 -5.48 -21.64 12.50
CA PRO A 106 -4.26 -22.17 13.11
C PRO A 106 -3.32 -22.84 12.11
N GLU A 107 -3.86 -23.40 11.02
CA GLU A 107 -3.09 -24.12 10.00
C GLU A 107 -3.19 -23.43 8.64
N LYS A 108 -2.03 -23.14 8.06
CA LYS A 108 -1.88 -22.47 6.77
C LYS A 108 -0.75 -23.10 5.97
N ASP A 109 -0.80 -22.88 4.67
CA ASP A 109 0.31 -23.15 3.76
C ASP A 109 1.50 -22.29 4.22
N PRO A 110 2.73 -22.83 4.19
CA PRO A 110 3.89 -22.10 4.67
C PRO A 110 4.15 -20.83 3.85
N VAL A 111 3.78 -20.83 2.56
CA VAL A 111 4.03 -19.73 1.62
C VAL A 111 2.79 -19.49 0.76
N ASN A 112 2.43 -18.23 0.55
CA ASN A 112 1.40 -17.81 -0.40
C ASN A 112 2.04 -17.47 -1.76
N GLU A 113 2.23 -18.47 -2.62
CA GLU A 113 3.01 -18.36 -3.87
C GLU A 113 2.52 -17.30 -4.88
N LYS A 114 1.25 -16.88 -4.82
CA LYS A 114 0.69 -15.89 -5.75
C LYS A 114 0.68 -14.47 -5.19
N ASN A 115 1.10 -14.27 -3.93
CA ASN A 115 1.23 -12.93 -3.38
C ASN A 115 2.35 -12.18 -4.12
N ILE A 116 2.08 -10.92 -4.48
CA ILE A 116 3.05 -10.04 -5.11
C ILE A 116 3.45 -8.98 -4.09
N TYR A 117 4.74 -8.96 -3.79
CA TYR A 117 5.34 -7.99 -2.88
C TYR A 117 6.18 -6.99 -3.67
N GLY A 118 6.10 -5.72 -3.28
CA GLY A 118 6.89 -4.62 -3.83
C GLY A 118 7.44 -3.75 -2.71
N HIS A 119 8.18 -2.70 -3.06
CA HIS A 119 8.84 -1.83 -2.07
C HIS A 119 7.85 -1.07 -1.15
N ASN A 120 6.55 -1.03 -1.46
CA ASN A 120 5.53 -0.51 -0.53
C ASN A 120 5.52 -1.24 0.80
N PHE A 121 5.90 -2.53 0.82
CA PHE A 121 5.99 -3.29 2.06
C PHE A 121 7.11 -2.81 3.00
N GLU A 122 8.05 -2.01 2.48
CA GLU A 122 9.09 -1.30 3.24
C GLU A 122 8.72 0.16 3.54
N GLY A 123 7.51 0.60 3.15
CA GLY A 123 7.08 1.99 3.24
C GLY A 123 7.75 2.90 2.22
N LYS A 124 8.33 2.33 1.15
CA LYS A 124 8.89 3.05 0.02
C LYS A 124 7.88 3.18 -1.09
N TYR A 125 7.91 4.31 -1.79
CA TYR A 125 6.96 4.61 -2.85
C TYR A 125 7.65 5.25 -4.03
N CYS A 126 6.94 5.24 -5.16
CA CYS A 126 7.36 5.81 -6.42
C CYS A 126 8.68 5.20 -6.93
N TYR A 127 9.08 5.57 -8.14
CA TYR A 127 10.40 5.20 -8.66
C TYR A 127 11.56 5.78 -7.85
N CYS A 128 11.32 6.77 -6.98
CA CYS A 128 12.36 7.35 -6.14
C CYS A 128 12.72 6.45 -4.95
N ASN A 129 11.88 5.45 -4.61
CA ASN A 129 12.08 4.55 -3.48
C ASN A 129 12.29 5.27 -2.14
N GLU A 130 11.74 6.48 -2.01
CA GLU A 130 11.79 7.25 -0.77
C GLU A 130 10.68 6.78 0.15
N LYS A 131 10.96 6.84 1.46
CA LYS A 131 9.92 6.62 2.47
C LYS A 131 8.98 7.81 2.47
N SER A 132 7.68 7.59 2.63
CA SER A 132 6.76 8.72 2.86
C SER A 132 7.19 9.40 4.17
N ASN A 133 7.77 10.59 4.08
CA ASN A 133 7.98 11.43 5.25
C ASN A 133 6.62 11.98 5.67
N GLU A 134 6.36 12.00 6.97
CA GLU A 134 5.11 12.50 7.55
C GLU A 134 4.85 14.00 7.28
N THR A 135 5.78 14.67 6.61
CA THR A 135 5.76 16.09 6.23
C THR A 135 5.55 16.32 4.74
N MET A 136 5.57 15.28 3.89
CA MET A 136 5.12 15.44 2.51
C MET A 136 3.59 15.37 2.52
N GLU A 137 2.97 16.55 2.48
CA GLU A 137 1.62 16.75 1.96
C GLU A 137 1.60 16.60 0.43
N ASP A 138 2.46 15.75 -0.15
CA ASP A 138 2.48 15.54 -1.58
C ASP A 138 1.34 14.57 -1.91
N ASP A 139 0.41 15.03 -2.74
CA ASP A 139 -0.64 14.17 -3.27
C ASP A 139 0.00 12.95 -3.96
N MET A 140 -0.50 11.76 -3.64
CA MET A 140 0.01 10.51 -4.19
C MET A 140 -1.06 9.79 -5.00
N PHE A 141 -0.67 9.30 -6.17
CA PHE A 141 -1.56 8.59 -7.07
C PHE A 141 -1.21 7.10 -7.13
N THR A 142 -2.23 6.24 -7.11
CA THR A 142 -2.05 4.80 -7.23
C THR A 142 -2.10 4.36 -8.70
N CYS A 143 -1.09 3.65 -9.16
CA CYS A 143 -1.13 3.04 -10.49
C CYS A 143 -2.12 1.87 -10.53
N ILE A 144 -3.11 1.91 -11.43
CA ILE A 144 -4.15 0.88 -11.53
C ILE A 144 -3.60 -0.51 -11.86
N PHE A 145 -2.40 -0.62 -12.45
CA PHE A 145 -1.83 -1.91 -12.86
C PHE A 145 -0.90 -2.53 -11.82
N CYS A 146 0.05 -1.78 -11.28
CA CYS A 146 1.00 -2.30 -10.29
C CYS A 146 0.58 -2.05 -8.84
N GLU A 147 -0.47 -1.26 -8.60
CA GLU A 147 -0.97 -0.89 -7.27
C GLU A 147 0.10 -0.24 -6.38
N ASP A 148 1.07 0.40 -7.02
CA ASP A 148 2.12 1.19 -6.39
C ASP A 148 1.72 2.67 -6.39
N TRP A 149 2.24 3.42 -5.42
CA TRP A 149 1.93 4.82 -5.20
C TRP A 149 3.04 5.71 -5.75
N PHE A 150 2.67 6.81 -6.39
CA PHE A 150 3.59 7.74 -7.05
C PHE A 150 3.33 9.15 -6.55
N HIS A 151 4.38 9.88 -6.16
CA HIS A 151 4.27 11.29 -5.78
C HIS A 151 3.83 12.12 -6.98
N GLU A 152 2.91 13.07 -6.81
CA GLU A 152 2.45 13.96 -7.88
C GLU A 152 3.60 14.59 -8.66
N GLY A 153 4.57 15.20 -7.96
CA GLY A 153 5.73 15.85 -8.59
C GLY A 153 6.67 14.90 -9.35
N HIS A 154 6.48 13.59 -9.19
CA HIS A 154 7.20 12.55 -9.92
C HIS A 154 6.41 12.00 -11.11
N ILE A 155 5.14 12.35 -11.24
CA ILE A 155 4.33 11.95 -12.37
C ILE A 155 4.29 13.13 -13.36
N THR A 156 4.69 12.91 -14.61
CA THR A 156 4.71 13.99 -15.60
C THR A 156 3.38 14.07 -16.34
N GLY A 157 2.70 15.22 -16.31
CA GLY A 157 1.47 15.48 -17.05
C GLY A 157 0.61 16.55 -16.36
N SER A 158 -0.43 17.05 -17.05
CA SER A 158 -1.44 17.93 -16.46
C SER A 158 -2.63 17.10 -15.96
N TYR A 159 -2.94 17.20 -14.67
CA TYR A 159 -4.15 16.64 -14.09
C TYR A 159 -5.25 17.69 -14.10
N GLU A 160 -6.45 17.31 -14.52
CA GLU A 160 -7.65 18.07 -14.15
C GLU A 160 -8.13 17.51 -12.82
N ASP A 161 -8.50 18.39 -11.88
CA ASP A 161 -9.08 18.01 -10.59
C ASP A 161 -10.28 17.07 -10.82
N GLY A 162 -10.16 15.80 -10.37
CA GLY A 162 -11.31 14.88 -10.30
C GLY A 162 -11.06 13.40 -10.60
N ASP A 163 -10.03 13.05 -11.36
CA ASP A 163 -9.79 11.66 -11.80
C ASP A 163 -8.51 11.08 -11.17
N ASN A 164 -8.63 10.35 -10.05
CA ASN A 164 -7.50 9.74 -9.30
C ASN A 164 -6.88 8.48 -9.98
N GLU A 165 -7.13 8.24 -11.27
CA GLU A 165 -6.70 7.04 -11.97
C GLU A 165 -5.36 7.24 -12.71
N LEU A 166 -4.30 6.56 -12.26
CA LEU A 166 -2.97 6.64 -12.85
C LEU A 166 -2.57 5.32 -13.55
N ILE A 167 -1.92 5.43 -14.71
CA ILE A 167 -1.06 4.35 -15.26
C ILE A 167 0.38 4.84 -15.25
N CYS A 168 1.23 4.22 -14.41
CA CYS A 168 2.64 4.61 -14.34
C CYS A 168 3.41 4.26 -15.64
N LYS A 169 4.50 5.00 -15.92
CA LYS A 169 5.40 4.79 -17.08
C LYS A 169 5.78 3.32 -17.28
N GLY A 170 6.17 2.64 -16.20
CA GLY A 170 6.56 1.22 -16.25
C GLY A 170 5.42 0.28 -16.65
N CYS A 171 4.17 0.61 -16.32
CA CYS A 171 3.00 -0.17 -16.72
C CYS A 171 2.50 0.20 -18.12
N ALA A 172 2.57 1.48 -18.50
CA ALA A 172 2.25 1.92 -19.85
C ALA A 172 3.18 1.28 -20.89
N ALA A 173 4.49 1.30 -20.65
CA ALA A 173 5.50 0.76 -21.57
C ALA A 173 5.35 -0.75 -21.84
N LYS A 174 4.78 -1.51 -20.89
CA LYS A 174 4.53 -2.96 -21.03
C LYS A 174 3.28 -3.29 -21.86
N ARG A 175 2.53 -2.28 -22.33
CA ARG A 175 1.20 -2.44 -22.90
C ARG A 175 1.08 -1.68 -24.22
N PRO A 176 1.44 -2.31 -25.35
CA PRO A 176 1.40 -1.66 -26.66
C PRO A 176 0.04 -1.10 -27.06
N PHE A 177 -1.06 -1.69 -26.58
CA PHE A 177 -2.42 -1.18 -26.87
C PHE A 177 -2.67 0.22 -26.28
N LEU A 178 -1.88 0.64 -25.29
CA LEU A 178 -1.94 1.97 -24.74
C LEU A 178 -1.20 3.00 -25.60
N ALA A 179 -0.37 2.59 -26.57
CA ALA A 179 0.45 3.51 -27.38
C ALA A 179 -0.39 4.61 -28.06
N PHE A 180 -1.54 4.25 -28.64
CA PHE A 180 -2.45 5.20 -29.27
C PHE A 180 -2.96 6.25 -28.27
N TYR A 181 -3.32 5.82 -27.07
CA TYR A 181 -3.83 6.73 -26.06
C TYR A 181 -2.69 7.58 -25.48
N ILE A 182 -1.47 7.05 -25.33
CA ILE A 182 -0.23 7.80 -24.96
C ILE A 182 0.01 8.92 -25.96
N GLU A 183 -0.07 8.62 -27.25
CA GLU A 183 0.18 9.61 -28.30
C GLU A 183 -0.92 10.68 -28.35
N LYS A 184 -2.18 10.28 -28.13
CA LYS A 184 -3.34 11.16 -28.32
C LYS A 184 -3.71 11.99 -27.08
N TYR A 185 -3.54 11.41 -25.90
CA TYR A 185 -3.97 11.98 -24.61
C TYR A 185 -2.83 12.04 -23.59
N GLY A 186 -1.67 11.47 -23.91
CA GLY A 186 -0.52 11.52 -23.03
C GLY A 186 0.21 12.85 -23.14
N VAL A 187 0.66 13.36 -22.00
CA VAL A 187 1.37 14.63 -21.93
C VAL A 187 2.86 14.37 -22.14
N MET A 188 3.45 15.01 -23.15
CA MET A 188 4.89 15.00 -23.48
C MET A 188 5.58 16.31 -23.03
N GLU A 189 6.86 16.22 -22.66
CA GLU A 189 7.73 17.22 -21.99
C GLU A 189 7.95 18.59 -22.69
N LYS A 190 8.37 19.57 -21.87
CA LYS A 190 9.16 20.76 -22.29
C LYS A 190 10.63 20.35 -22.52
N THR A 191 11.26 20.86 -23.58
CA THR A 191 12.65 20.54 -23.96
C THR A 191 13.69 21.54 -23.41
N ASP A 192 14.82 20.97 -22.98
CA ASP A 192 16.24 21.36 -23.13
C ASP A 192 16.71 22.78 -22.73
N GLU A 193 16.49 23.16 -21.47
CA GLU A 193 17.57 23.74 -20.64
C GLU A 193 18.07 22.72 -19.60
N ASP A 194 17.89 21.44 -19.95
CA ASP A 194 18.33 20.22 -19.29
C ASP A 194 19.47 20.37 -18.29
N LYS A 195 19.15 20.09 -17.03
CA LYS A 195 20.09 19.39 -16.16
C LYS A 195 19.49 18.08 -15.69
N LYS A 196 19.77 17.07 -16.52
CA LYS A 196 19.93 15.65 -16.21
C LYS A 196 18.67 14.78 -16.25
N SER A 197 18.33 14.46 -17.49
CA SER A 197 17.88 13.16 -18.00
C SER A 197 16.70 12.47 -17.32
N GLU A 198 15.56 12.45 -18.00
CA GLU A 198 14.80 11.24 -18.35
C GLU A 198 13.52 11.67 -19.06
N THR A 199 13.45 11.50 -20.38
CA THR A 199 12.27 11.87 -21.18
C THR A 199 11.08 10.97 -20.82
N LYS A 200 9.93 11.56 -20.44
CA LYS A 200 8.75 10.88 -19.87
C LYS A 200 7.43 11.20 -20.59
N VAL A 201 6.55 10.20 -20.69
CA VAL A 201 5.17 10.29 -21.22
C VAL A 201 4.24 9.44 -20.33
N PHE A 202 3.07 9.97 -19.96
CA PHE A 202 2.02 9.30 -19.16
C PHE A 202 0.66 9.39 -19.85
N LEU A 203 -0.36 8.69 -19.33
CA LEU A 203 -1.59 8.40 -20.06
C LEU A 203 -2.88 8.58 -19.23
N ARG A 204 -3.85 9.34 -19.76
CA ARG A 204 -5.26 9.43 -19.30
C ARG A 204 -6.12 8.39 -20.03
N LEU A 205 -6.85 7.54 -19.32
CA LEU A 205 -7.95 6.76 -19.90
C LEU A 205 -9.26 7.44 -19.52
N HIS A 206 -10.07 7.77 -20.52
CA HIS A 206 -11.47 8.19 -20.38
C HIS A 206 -12.40 6.96 -20.45
#